data_AF-A0A1V4CAU6-F1
#
_entry.id   AF-A0A1V4CAU6-F1
#
_cell.length_a   1.000
_cell.length_b   1.000
_cell.length_c   1.000
_cell.angle_alpha   90.00
_cell.angle_beta   90.00
_cell.angle_gamma   90.00
#
_symmetry.space_group_name_H-M   'P 1'
#
loop_
_entity.id
_entity.type
_entity.pdbx_description
1 polymer ?
#
loop_
_entity_poly.entity_id
_entity_poly.type
_entity_poly.pdbx_seq_one_letter_code
_entity_poly.pdbx_strand_id
1 'polypeptide(L)'
;MPSSADQKLIHRISQQLYQYDPMNTSCNVNEGMEDEYLSQAQDIAHHLSEGVPLHDALMRTFDHWFWEGCLLEEQRQSSLAALLTSLNAVVQEKDA
;
A
#
# COMPACT_ATOMS: atom_id res chain seq x y z
N MET A 1 -18.25 -5.31 7.62
CA MET A 1 -18.14 -5.39 6.16
C MET A 1 -17.75 -4.01 5.66
N PRO A 2 -16.61 -3.86 4.94
CA PRO A 2 -16.18 -2.58 4.40
C PRO A 2 -17.24 -2.01 3.44
N SER A 3 -17.40 -0.70 3.40
CA SER A 3 -18.35 -0.05 2.49
C SER A 3 -17.88 -0.18 1.03
N SER A 4 -18.79 0.10 0.08
CA SER A 4 -18.45 0.12 -1.36
C SER A 4 -17.30 1.09 -1.70
N ALA A 5 -17.19 2.21 -0.97
CA ALA A 5 -16.10 3.16 -1.12
C ALA A 5 -14.77 2.59 -0.57
N ASP A 6 -14.83 1.89 0.57
CA ASP A 6 -13.64 1.28 1.18
C ASP A 6 -13.09 0.16 0.28
N GLN A 7 -13.96 -0.64 -0.34
CA GLN A 7 -13.55 -1.68 -1.29
C GLN A 7 -12.83 -1.10 -2.51
N LYS A 8 -13.30 0.05 -3.03
CA LYS A 8 -12.61 0.77 -4.11
C LYS A 8 -11.26 1.30 -3.67
N LEU A 9 -11.16 1.88 -2.47
CA LEU A 9 -9.90 2.35 -1.92
C LEU A 9 -8.90 1.19 -1.78
N ILE A 10 -9.32 0.08 -1.16
CA ILE A 10 -8.50 -1.10 -0.95
C ILE A 10 -7.95 -1.62 -2.29
N HIS A 11 -8.81 -1.74 -3.30
CA HIS A 11 -8.36 -2.22 -4.61
C HIS A 11 -7.36 -1.26 -5.28
N ARG A 12 -7.59 0.06 -5.19
CA ARG A 12 -6.66 1.06 -5.70
C ARG A 12 -5.31 1.02 -4.98
N ILE A 13 -5.31 0.89 -3.65
CA ILE A 13 -4.08 0.74 -2.86
C ILE A 13 -3.35 -0.53 -3.29
N SER A 14 -4.04 -1.66 -3.39
CA SER A 14 -3.46 -2.94 -3.83
C SER A 14 -2.82 -2.82 -5.21
N GLN A 15 -3.49 -2.17 -6.17
CA GLN A 15 -2.93 -1.93 -7.50
C GLN A 15 -1.66 -1.08 -7.47
N GLN A 16 -1.60 -0.04 -6.61
CA GLN A 16 -0.38 0.76 -6.47
C GLN A 16 0.75 -0.05 -5.84
N LEU A 17 0.47 -0.81 -4.77
CA LEU A 17 1.46 -1.70 -4.16
C LEU A 17 1.99 -2.73 -5.16
N TYR A 18 1.11 -3.33 -5.96
CA TYR A 18 1.47 -4.22 -7.05
C TYR A 18 2.36 -3.52 -8.07
N GLN A 19 1.99 -2.34 -8.58
CA GLN A 19 2.76 -1.63 -9.61
C GLN A 19 4.18 -1.25 -9.16
N TYR A 20 4.30 -0.75 -7.93
CA TYR A 20 5.58 -0.28 -7.40
C TYR A 20 6.44 -1.39 -6.79
N ASP A 21 5.85 -2.56 -6.54
CA ASP A 21 6.48 -3.74 -5.94
C ASP A 21 7.55 -3.37 -4.90
N PRO A 22 7.16 -2.75 -3.77
CA PRO A 22 8.12 -2.20 -2.82
C PRO A 22 9.04 -3.28 -2.24
N MET A 23 8.63 -4.55 -2.25
CA MET A 23 9.45 -5.68 -1.77
C MET A 23 10.33 -6.31 -2.86
N ASN A 24 10.21 -5.85 -4.11
CA ASN A 24 10.93 -6.38 -5.26
C ASN A 24 10.80 -7.91 -5.39
N THR A 25 9.60 -8.41 -5.12
CA THR A 25 9.25 -9.84 -5.20
C THR A 25 8.90 -10.28 -6.62
N SER A 26 8.99 -9.35 -7.60
CA SER A 26 8.67 -9.56 -9.02
C SER A 26 7.21 -9.93 -9.25
N CYS A 27 6.33 -9.53 -8.33
CA CYS A 27 4.89 -9.77 -8.44
C CYS A 27 4.31 -9.00 -9.61
N ASN A 28 4.82 -7.78 -9.83
CA ASN A 28 4.39 -6.85 -10.88
C ASN A 28 4.57 -7.33 -12.33
N VAL A 29 5.35 -8.40 -12.54
CA VAL A 29 5.65 -8.98 -13.86
C VAL A 29 5.04 -10.37 -14.04
N ASN A 30 4.35 -10.90 -13.03
CA ASN A 30 3.70 -12.21 -13.07
C ASN A 30 2.19 -12.07 -13.21
N GLU A 31 1.63 -12.58 -14.32
CA GLU A 31 0.18 -12.61 -14.54
C GLU A 31 -0.52 -13.40 -13.41
N GLY A 32 -1.59 -12.84 -12.84
CA GLY A 32 -2.37 -13.48 -11.78
C GLY A 32 -1.92 -13.17 -10.35
N MET A 33 -0.94 -12.29 -10.15
CA MET A 33 -0.46 -11.85 -8.82
C MET A 33 -0.94 -10.43 -8.45
N GLU A 34 -1.96 -9.90 -9.14
CA GLU A 34 -2.46 -8.53 -8.94
C GLU A 34 -3.04 -8.29 -7.53
N ASP A 35 -3.48 -9.37 -6.87
CA ASP A 35 -4.08 -9.36 -5.53
C ASP A 35 -3.08 -9.70 -4.41
N GLU A 36 -1.78 -9.83 -4.70
CA GLU A 36 -0.78 -10.24 -3.70
C GLU A 36 -0.67 -9.28 -2.52
N TYR A 37 -0.86 -7.98 -2.80
CA TYR A 37 -0.85 -6.93 -1.78
C TYR A 37 -2.24 -6.60 -1.22
N LEU A 38 -3.27 -7.41 -1.49
CA LEU A 38 -4.64 -7.10 -1.09
C LEU A 38 -4.81 -7.05 0.43
N SER A 39 -4.12 -7.93 1.17
CA SER A 39 -4.19 -7.95 2.63
C SER A 39 -3.50 -6.73 3.25
N GLN A 40 -2.34 -6.34 2.72
CA GLN A 40 -1.63 -5.12 3.11
C GLN A 40 -2.47 -3.88 2.77
N ALA A 41 -3.14 -3.88 1.62
CA ALA A 41 -4.04 -2.79 1.23
C ALA A 41 -5.23 -2.64 2.17
N GLN A 42 -5.78 -3.75 2.69
CA GLN A 42 -6.84 -3.73 3.70
C GLN A 42 -6.36 -3.09 5.01
N ASP A 43 -5.18 -3.46 5.50
CA ASP A 43 -4.61 -2.91 6.73
C ASP A 43 -4.26 -1.42 6.58
N ILE A 44 -3.69 -1.01 5.45
CA ILE A 44 -3.43 0.40 5.16
C ILE A 44 -4.75 1.18 5.14
N ALA A 45 -5.79 0.69 4.44
CA ALA A 45 -7.09 1.35 4.42
C ALA A 45 -7.72 1.44 5.82
N HIS A 46 -7.56 0.39 6.63
CA HIS A 46 -8.03 0.37 8.02
C HIS A 46 -7.32 1.45 8.85
N HIS A 47 -5.99 1.51 8.83
CA HIS A 47 -5.23 2.54 9.55
C HIS A 47 -5.59 3.97 9.09
N LEU A 48 -5.76 4.18 7.79
CA LEU A 48 -6.24 5.46 7.26
C LEU A 48 -7.62 5.83 7.82
N SER A 49 -8.53 4.88 7.95
CA SER A 49 -9.87 5.10 8.52
C SER A 49 -9.84 5.45 10.02
N GLU A 50 -8.79 5.01 10.73
CA GLU A 50 -8.51 5.38 12.12
C GLU A 50 -7.82 6.75 12.26
N GLY A 51 -7.54 7.44 11.15
CA GLY A 51 -6.86 8.74 11.13
C GLY A 51 -5.34 8.64 11.24
N VAL A 52 -4.76 7.46 11.05
CA VAL A 52 -3.30 7.30 10.96
C VAL A 52 -2.80 7.94 9.66
N PRO A 53 -1.74 8.77 9.69
CA PRO A 53 -1.15 9.32 8.47
C PRO A 53 -0.69 8.22 7.50
N LEU A 54 -0.83 8.45 6.20
CA LEU A 54 -0.50 7.47 5.15
C LEU A 54 0.90 6.87 5.29
N HIS A 55 1.90 7.70 5.58
CA HIS A 55 3.27 7.24 5.79
C HIS A 55 3.36 6.22 6.92
N ASP A 56 2.77 6.52 8.07
CA ASP A 56 2.81 5.66 9.25
C ASP A 56 1.97 4.40 9.05
N ALA A 57 0.84 4.50 8.34
CA ALA A 57 0.02 3.35 7.96
C ALA A 57 0.79 2.36 7.08
N LEU A 58 1.54 2.86 6.09
CA LEU A 58 2.44 2.06 5.25
C LEU A 58 3.53 1.39 6.07
N MET A 59 4.26 2.15 6.88
CA MET A 59 5.36 1.61 7.70
C MET A 59 4.85 0.50 8.62
N ARG A 60 3.78 0.76 9.39
CA ARG A 60 3.20 -0.22 10.32
C ARG A 60 2.74 -1.49 9.63
N THR A 61 2.08 -1.35 8.48
CA THR A 61 1.61 -2.50 7.71
C THR A 61 2.79 -3.33 7.24
N PHE A 62 3.79 -2.72 6.62
CA PHE A 62 4.91 -3.47 6.08
C PHE A 62 5.81 -4.07 7.17
N ASP A 63 6.01 -3.37 8.27
CA ASP A 63 6.72 -3.89 9.44
C ASP A 63 6.00 -5.11 10.04
N HIS A 64 4.66 -5.14 10.00
CA HIS A 64 3.86 -6.28 10.46
C HIS A 64 3.93 -7.47 9.51
N TRP A 65 3.82 -7.24 8.20
CA TRP A 65 3.73 -8.29 7.19
C TRP A 65 5.08 -8.88 6.76
N PHE A 66 6.17 -8.13 6.95
CA PHE A 66 7.52 -8.52 6.54
C PHE A 66 8.48 -8.51 7.74
N TRP A 67 9.22 -7.42 7.92
CA TRP A 67 10.09 -7.19 9.08
C TRP A 67 10.21 -5.70 9.37
N GLU A 68 10.51 -5.36 10.63
CA GLU A 68 10.66 -3.97 11.08
C GLU A 68 11.72 -3.23 10.26
N GLY A 69 11.34 -2.06 9.75
CA GLY A 69 12.19 -1.20 8.95
C GLY A 69 12.42 -1.68 7.52
N CYS A 70 11.66 -2.69 7.04
CA CYS A 70 11.84 -3.22 5.70
C CYS A 70 11.76 -2.11 4.64
N LEU A 71 10.78 -1.21 4.67
CA LEU A 71 10.68 -0.14 3.68
C LEU A 71 11.78 0.94 3.77
N LEU A 72 12.53 0.98 4.89
CA LEU A 72 13.59 1.97 5.13
C LEU A 72 14.95 1.58 4.56
N GLU A 73 15.12 0.31 4.15
CA GLU A 73 16.35 -0.15 3.52
C GLU A 73 16.67 0.65 2.25
N GLU A 74 17.94 1.00 2.07
CA GLU A 74 18.42 1.91 1.02
C GLU A 74 17.92 1.53 -0.38
N GLN A 75 17.95 0.23 -0.69
CA GLN A 75 17.48 -0.35 -1.95
C GLN A 75 15.98 -0.13 -2.24
N ARG A 76 15.18 0.21 -1.24
CA ARG A 76 13.72 0.39 -1.35
C ARG A 76 13.27 1.85 -1.20
N GLN A 77 14.17 2.77 -0.85
CA GLN A 77 13.83 4.18 -0.63
C GLN A 77 13.24 4.85 -1.87
N SER A 78 13.77 4.53 -3.06
CA SER A 78 13.25 5.06 -4.33
C SER A 78 11.83 4.59 -4.61
N SER A 79 11.56 3.29 -4.41
CA SER A 79 10.22 2.71 -4.57
C SER A 79 9.24 3.26 -3.52
N LEU A 80 9.71 3.42 -2.27
CA LEU A 80 8.92 3.99 -1.19
C LEU A 80 8.47 5.43 -1.49
N ALA A 81 9.38 6.29 -1.95
CA ALA A 81 9.05 7.68 -2.27
C ALA A 81 8.03 7.79 -3.42
N ALA A 82 8.19 6.97 -4.46
CA ALA A 82 7.26 6.92 -5.59
C ALA A 82 5.89 6.37 -5.18
N LEU A 83 5.87 5.30 -4.38
CA LEU A 83 4.66 4.69 -3.83
C LEU A 83 3.88 5.67 -2.95
N LEU A 84 4.55 6.38 -2.03
CA LEU A 84 3.93 7.39 -1.17
C LEU A 84 3.27 8.50 -1.99
N THR A 85 3.96 8.97 -3.05
CA THR A 85 3.43 10.01 -3.94
C THR A 85 2.14 9.53 -4.62
N SER A 86 2.15 8.31 -5.16
CA SER A 86 0.98 7.76 -5.84
C SER A 86 -0.18 7.49 -4.88
N LEU A 87 0.09 6.89 -3.73
CA LEU A 87 -0.93 6.60 -2.72
C LEU A 87 -1.55 7.87 -2.15
N ASN A 88 -0.79 8.95 -2.01
CA ASN A 88 -1.35 10.22 -1.57
C ASN A 88 -2.40 10.74 -2.56
N ALA A 89 -2.18 10.61 -3.88
CA ALA A 89 -3.20 10.97 -4.88
C ALA A 89 -4.46 10.09 -4.75
N VAL A 90 -4.29 8.78 -4.54
CA VAL A 90 -5.41 7.84 -4.34
C VAL A 90 -6.24 8.19 -3.09
N VAL A 91 -5.58 8.54 -1.99
CA VAL A 91 -6.25 8.87 -0.73
C VAL A 91 -6.98 10.21 -0.83
N GLN A 92 -6.37 11.23 -1.46
CA GLN A 92 -7.03 12.53 -1.64
C GLN A 92 -8.26 12.45 -2.56
N GLU A 93 -8.27 11.55 -3.55
CA GLU A 93 -9.44 11.31 -4.40
C GLU A 93 -10.60 10.60 -3.69
N LYS A 94 -10.36 9.90 -2.57
CA LYS A 94 -11.45 9.31 -1.77
C LYS A 94 -12.26 10.39 -1.04
N ASP A 95 -11.62 11.49 -0.70
CA ASP A 95 -12.23 12.59 0.06
C ASP A 95 -12.81 13.70 -0.85
N ALA A 96 -12.68 13.54 -2.17
CA ALA A 96 -13.23 14.41 -3.21
C ALA A 96 -14.62 13.94 -3.69
#